data_AF-A0A3R6TPN5-F1
#
_entry.id   AF-A0A3R6TPN5-F1
#
_cell.length_a   1.000
_cell.length_b   1.000
_cell.length_c   1.000
_cell.angle_alpha   90.00
_cell.angle_beta   90.00
_cell.angle_gamma   90.00
#
_symmetry.space_group_name_H-M   'P 1'
#
loop_
_entity.id
_entity.type
_entity.pdbx_description
1 polymer ?
#
loop_
_entity_poly.entity_id
_entity_poly.type
_entity_poly.pdbx_seq_one_letter_code
_entity_poly.pdbx_strand_id
1 'polypeptide(L)'
;MLYSLLADEDIYFINLHAECALHTYSSEFYQYDIMLDARRTKGIYCKKVNANIFENIYEYDYEEKDICIDFSGIEEISKNNLVGFVSKIKKKICSKNQMVYFLNLRKEIYEETGMENFLQINNDNNGNIFAKMGNAKGTYTYSQLIMRKEKVFKERLEKMILESTDECTETQHQHTSVPVYLSHYINLKKMVEAKSRLLRLAIYYLALSMIDAGIMSNNPLDNSNISFFFHTINGGYIATQLAELFHIDLVYLDHLGPIESVHRKHFEKSIRDNRNYIIVSDVICLGGEVGRARTIIEYCGGKILGEICLVDIKTIKNRDVANRISLYTVSNECNKIGYTIKTDLCDVCREGGTK
;
A
#
# COMPACT_ATOMS: atom_id res chain seq x y z
N MET A 1 0.63 -9.80 16.52
CA MET A 1 -0.12 -9.72 15.23
C MET A 1 0.88 -9.39 14.12
N LEU A 2 0.79 -10.03 12.95
CA LEU A 2 1.67 -9.75 11.80
C LEU A 2 0.89 -9.04 10.69
N TYR A 3 1.32 -7.85 10.30
CA TYR A 3 0.63 -6.99 9.33
C TYR A 3 0.86 -7.42 7.88
N SER A 4 2.08 -7.83 7.56
CA SER A 4 2.55 -8.17 6.23
C SER A 4 2.35 -9.63 5.84
N LEU A 5 1.81 -10.44 6.76
CA LEU A 5 1.66 -11.87 6.56
C LEU A 5 0.75 -12.19 5.38
N LEU A 6 1.36 -12.69 4.32
CA LEU A 6 0.69 -13.32 3.19
C LEU A 6 0.94 -14.83 3.28
N ALA A 7 0.02 -15.62 2.74
CA ALA A 7 0.16 -17.06 2.72
C ALA A 7 -0.44 -17.62 1.44
N ASP A 8 0.21 -18.62 0.87
CA ASP A 8 -0.39 -19.52 -0.09
C ASP A 8 -0.47 -20.94 0.48
N GLU A 9 -0.53 -21.94 -0.40
CA GLU A 9 -0.76 -23.34 -0.03
C GLU A 9 0.37 -23.94 0.80
N ASP A 10 1.61 -23.51 0.59
CA ASP A 10 2.79 -24.15 1.17
C ASP A 10 3.80 -23.16 1.77
N ILE A 11 3.61 -21.85 1.62
CA ILE A 11 4.54 -20.87 2.18
C ILE A 11 3.84 -19.61 2.76
N TYR A 12 4.41 -19.12 3.86
CA TYR A 12 4.13 -17.81 4.43
C TYR A 12 5.15 -16.77 3.97
N PHE A 13 4.70 -15.57 3.61
CA PHE A 13 5.57 -14.44 3.31
C PHE A 13 5.40 -13.34 4.35
N ILE A 14 6.52 -12.80 4.83
CA ILE A 14 6.58 -11.72 5.81
C ILE A 14 7.57 -10.68 5.30
N ASN A 15 7.18 -9.40 5.28
CA ASN A 15 8.07 -8.29 4.93
C ASN A 15 8.41 -7.50 6.20
N LEU A 16 9.69 -7.52 6.59
CA LEU A 16 10.13 -6.91 7.85
C LEU A 16 9.99 -5.40 7.87
N HIS A 17 10.24 -4.72 6.75
CA HIS A 17 10.07 -3.28 6.66
C HIS A 17 8.60 -2.88 6.83
N ALA A 18 7.67 -3.64 6.23
CA ALA A 18 6.25 -3.46 6.44
C ALA A 18 5.85 -3.70 7.90
N GLU A 19 6.37 -4.74 8.56
CA GLU A 19 6.14 -4.92 10.00
C GLU A 19 6.65 -3.74 10.81
N CYS A 20 7.84 -3.21 10.51
CA CYS A 20 8.39 -2.07 11.23
C CYS A 20 7.56 -0.80 11.00
N ALA A 21 7.25 -0.49 9.74
CA ALA A 21 6.50 0.70 9.34
C ALA A 21 5.06 0.69 9.90
N LEU A 22 4.40 -0.48 9.88
CA LEU A 22 3.01 -0.63 10.33
C LEU A 22 2.89 -0.86 11.84
N HIS A 23 3.92 -1.39 12.51
CA HIS A 23 3.92 -1.55 13.97
C HIS A 23 4.06 -0.22 14.70
N THR A 24 4.72 0.79 14.11
CA THR A 24 4.81 2.13 14.73
C THR A 24 3.47 2.87 14.85
N TYR A 25 2.39 2.36 14.25
CA TYR A 25 1.04 2.92 14.37
C TYR A 25 0.43 2.81 15.77
N SER A 26 0.94 1.95 16.66
CA SER A 26 0.24 1.62 17.91
C SER A 26 0.66 2.39 19.16
N SER A 27 1.70 3.23 19.13
CA SER A 27 2.10 3.96 20.34
C SER A 27 2.89 5.24 20.06
N GLU A 28 2.33 6.34 20.56
CA GLU A 28 3.00 7.59 20.94
C GLU A 28 3.32 8.60 19.82
N PHE A 29 2.41 9.57 19.66
CA PHE A 29 2.72 10.90 19.14
C PHE A 29 3.48 11.67 20.23
N TYR A 30 4.78 11.87 20.06
CA TYR A 30 5.60 12.68 20.98
C TYR A 30 5.68 14.15 20.55
N GLN A 31 5.91 14.99 21.57
CA GLN A 31 6.06 16.43 21.56
C GLN A 31 7.07 16.97 20.52
N TYR A 32 6.88 18.23 20.16
CA TYR A 32 7.40 18.94 18.99
C TYR A 32 8.95 18.98 18.85
N ASP A 33 9.69 18.75 19.93
CA ASP A 33 11.15 18.99 19.97
C ASP A 33 12.03 17.77 19.63
N ILE A 34 11.46 16.57 19.48
CA ILE A 34 12.18 15.32 19.06
C ILE A 34 11.83 14.93 17.60
N MET A 35 11.06 15.76 16.89
CA MET A 35 10.38 15.35 15.66
C MET A 35 11.30 14.99 14.48
N LEU A 36 12.47 15.60 14.32
CA LEU A 36 13.31 15.39 13.14
C LEU A 36 13.94 13.99 13.10
N ASP A 37 14.53 13.53 14.20
CA ASP A 37 15.12 12.19 14.29
C ASP A 37 14.05 11.10 14.41
N ALA A 38 12.93 11.39 15.08
CA ALA A 38 11.79 10.48 15.14
C ALA A 38 11.14 10.26 13.76
N ARG A 39 11.04 11.31 12.93
CA ARG A 39 10.50 11.20 11.56
C ARG A 39 11.40 10.37 10.64
N ARG A 40 12.71 10.33 10.89
CA ARG A 40 13.66 9.50 10.12
C ARG A 40 13.63 8.03 10.50
N THR A 41 13.01 7.67 11.61
CA THR A 41 13.09 6.32 12.19
C THR A 41 11.73 5.63 12.33
N LYS A 42 10.65 6.26 11.86
CA LYS A 42 9.27 5.74 11.91
C LYS A 42 8.64 5.68 10.50
N GLY A 43 7.51 4.98 10.40
CA GLY A 43 6.78 4.85 9.14
C GLY A 43 7.63 4.23 8.04
N ILE A 44 7.52 4.74 6.82
CA ILE A 44 8.23 4.21 5.64
C ILE A 44 9.76 4.43 5.70
N TYR A 45 10.21 5.30 6.59
CA TYR A 45 11.62 5.64 6.75
C TYR A 45 12.34 4.72 7.74
N CYS A 46 11.61 3.87 8.46
CA CYS A 46 12.21 2.95 9.43
C CYS A 46 13.13 1.94 8.74
N LYS A 47 14.43 2.00 9.02
CA LYS A 47 15.44 1.06 8.49
C LYS A 47 15.95 0.05 9.50
N LYS A 48 15.45 0.10 10.75
CA LYS A 48 15.94 -0.71 11.87
C LYS A 48 14.86 -1.62 12.44
N VAL A 49 15.19 -2.89 12.62
CA VAL A 49 14.24 -3.86 13.21
C VAL A 49 14.35 -3.91 14.72
N ASN A 50 13.23 -3.71 15.40
CA ASN A 50 13.10 -3.84 16.86
C ASN A 50 12.92 -5.30 17.28
N ALA A 51 13.38 -5.66 18.49
CA ALA A 51 13.28 -7.02 19.03
C ALA A 51 11.84 -7.56 19.04
N ASN A 52 10.87 -6.71 19.41
CA ASN A 52 9.45 -7.09 19.47
C ASN A 52 8.89 -7.54 18.12
N ILE A 53 9.44 -7.07 16.98
CA ILE A 53 9.03 -7.55 15.65
C ILE A 53 9.41 -9.01 15.47
N PHE A 54 10.63 -9.38 15.85
CA PHE A 54 11.08 -10.77 15.83
C PHE A 54 10.32 -11.66 16.80
N GLU A 55 9.95 -11.13 17.97
CA GLU A 55 9.10 -11.85 18.92
C GLU A 55 7.71 -12.12 18.34
N ASN A 56 7.06 -11.11 17.74
CA ASN A 56 5.78 -11.29 17.05
C ASN A 56 5.85 -12.36 15.95
N ILE A 57 6.94 -12.38 15.17
CA ILE A 57 7.16 -13.38 14.12
C ILE A 57 7.38 -14.76 14.73
N TYR A 58 8.15 -14.86 15.82
CA TYR A 58 8.39 -16.12 16.50
C TYR A 58 7.14 -16.67 17.20
N GLU A 59 6.31 -15.82 17.80
CA GLU A 59 5.11 -16.22 18.54
C GLU A 59 3.96 -16.63 17.63
N TYR A 60 3.93 -16.13 16.39
CA TYR A 60 2.90 -16.50 15.43
C TYR A 60 2.81 -18.02 15.24
N ASP A 61 1.59 -18.55 15.25
CA ASP A 61 1.33 -19.98 15.09
C ASP A 61 1.26 -20.33 13.61
N TYR A 62 2.33 -20.94 13.11
CA TYR A 62 2.45 -21.36 11.72
C TYR A 62 1.94 -22.78 11.54
N GLU A 63 1.10 -22.97 10.53
CA GLU A 63 0.81 -24.29 9.97
C GLU A 63 2.09 -24.93 9.40
N GLU A 64 2.00 -26.18 8.96
CA GLU A 64 3.11 -26.93 8.33
C GLU A 64 3.45 -26.40 6.92
N LYS A 65 3.83 -25.13 6.82
CA LYS A 65 4.24 -24.40 5.62
C LYS A 65 5.62 -23.78 5.78
N ASP A 66 6.36 -23.63 4.69
CA ASP A 66 7.62 -22.90 4.69
C ASP A 66 7.40 -21.43 5.08
N ILE A 67 8.49 -20.74 5.46
CA ILE A 67 8.44 -19.31 5.80
C ILE A 67 9.46 -18.55 4.97
N CYS A 68 9.04 -17.47 4.35
CA CYS A 68 9.89 -16.53 3.63
C CYS A 68 9.84 -15.17 4.33
N ILE A 69 11.00 -14.71 4.79
CA ILE A 69 11.17 -13.42 5.47
C ILE A 69 11.96 -12.50 4.55
N ASP A 70 11.36 -11.38 4.18
CA ASP A 70 11.93 -10.37 3.29
C ASP A 70 12.47 -9.18 4.09
N PHE A 71 13.77 -8.95 3.95
CA PHE A 71 14.54 -7.89 4.63
C PHE A 71 14.67 -6.63 3.76
N SER A 72 13.98 -6.55 2.62
CA SER A 72 13.99 -5.37 1.76
C SER A 72 13.70 -4.10 2.55
N GLY A 73 14.57 -3.10 2.41
CA GLY A 73 14.46 -1.81 3.10
C GLY A 73 14.98 -1.79 4.54
N ILE A 74 15.50 -2.89 5.06
CA ILE A 74 16.18 -2.94 6.36
C ILE A 74 17.69 -2.72 6.18
N GLU A 75 18.24 -1.82 6.99
CA GLU A 75 19.67 -1.48 6.98
C GLU A 75 20.36 -1.85 8.28
N GLU A 76 19.64 -1.88 9.40
CA GLU A 76 20.21 -2.14 10.72
C GLU A 76 19.43 -3.20 11.50
N ILE A 77 20.16 -4.16 12.09
CA ILE A 77 19.61 -5.10 13.06
C ILE A 77 20.64 -5.32 14.16
N SER A 78 20.22 -5.21 15.43
CA SER A 78 21.11 -5.55 16.55
C SER A 78 21.52 -7.03 16.48
N LYS A 79 22.81 -7.29 16.61
CA LYS A 79 23.39 -8.64 16.55
C LYS A 79 22.69 -9.65 17.46
N ASN A 80 22.48 -9.29 18.72
CA ASN A 80 21.83 -10.17 19.69
C ASN A 80 20.39 -10.50 19.29
N ASN A 81 19.69 -9.54 18.68
CA ASN A 81 18.31 -9.73 18.23
C ASN A 81 18.26 -10.73 17.07
N LEU A 82 19.12 -10.57 16.05
CA LEU A 82 19.11 -11.46 14.89
C LEU A 82 19.55 -12.88 15.26
N VAL A 83 20.64 -13.05 16.03
CA VAL A 83 21.14 -14.36 16.47
C VAL A 83 20.10 -15.08 17.30
N GLY A 84 19.49 -14.38 18.27
CA GLY A 84 18.42 -14.93 19.09
C GLY A 84 17.22 -15.35 18.26
N PHE A 85 16.79 -14.51 17.31
CA PHE A 85 15.68 -14.79 16.41
C PHE A 85 15.92 -16.01 15.53
N VAL A 86 17.05 -16.07 14.82
CA VAL A 86 17.40 -17.19 13.93
C VAL A 86 17.48 -18.50 14.70
N SER A 87 18.10 -18.50 15.89
CA SER A 87 18.17 -19.68 16.75
C SER A 87 16.77 -20.17 17.20
N LYS A 88 15.91 -19.23 17.61
CA LYS A 88 14.52 -19.53 18.00
C LYS A 88 13.70 -20.07 16.82
N ILE A 89 13.78 -19.44 15.66
CA ILE A 89 13.06 -19.87 14.44
C ILE A 89 13.57 -21.23 13.95
N LYS A 90 14.89 -21.48 13.97
CA LYS A 90 15.47 -22.79 13.65
C LYS A 90 14.84 -23.90 14.51
N LYS A 91 14.72 -23.66 15.81
CA LYS A 91 14.14 -24.63 16.74
C LYS A 91 12.64 -24.84 16.49
N LYS A 92 11.87 -23.78 16.21
CA LYS A 92 10.41 -23.85 16.04
C LYS A 92 9.98 -24.43 14.69
N ILE A 93 10.67 -24.05 13.62
CA ILE A 93 10.24 -24.28 12.23
C ILE A 93 11.02 -25.45 11.62
N CYS A 94 12.34 -25.41 11.66
CA CYS A 94 13.15 -26.45 11.01
C CYS A 94 13.06 -27.82 11.69
N SER A 95 12.66 -27.88 12.97
CA SER A 95 12.37 -29.15 13.66
C SER A 95 11.15 -29.89 13.11
N LYS A 96 10.26 -29.19 12.39
CA LYS A 96 9.08 -29.74 11.72
C LYS A 96 9.33 -30.04 10.23
N ASN A 97 10.60 -30.13 9.82
CA ASN A 97 11.00 -30.37 8.43
C ASN A 97 10.57 -29.26 7.43
N GLN A 98 10.38 -28.03 7.92
CA GLN A 98 10.05 -26.83 7.13
C GLN A 98 11.32 -26.03 6.79
N MET A 99 11.27 -25.28 5.69
CA MET A 99 12.32 -24.35 5.28
C MET A 99 12.01 -22.91 5.72
N VAL A 100 13.07 -22.17 6.01
CA VAL A 100 13.04 -20.73 6.24
C VAL A 100 13.93 -20.06 5.20
N TYR A 101 13.36 -19.13 4.44
CA TYR A 101 14.03 -18.35 3.42
C TYR A 101 14.20 -16.91 3.88
N PHE A 102 15.36 -16.33 3.58
CA PHE A 102 15.74 -14.97 3.91
C PHE A 102 16.01 -14.23 2.58
N LEU A 103 15.09 -13.37 2.18
CA LEU A 103 15.24 -12.53 0.97
C LEU A 103 15.85 -11.18 1.35
N ASN A 104 16.72 -10.66 0.49
CA ASN A 104 17.24 -9.29 0.58
C ASN A 104 17.90 -8.95 1.92
N LEU A 105 18.55 -9.94 2.56
CA LEU A 105 19.31 -9.70 3.78
C LEU A 105 20.60 -8.99 3.39
N ARG A 106 20.91 -7.84 3.99
CA ARG A 106 22.18 -7.16 3.71
C ARG A 106 23.37 -8.02 4.14
N LYS A 107 24.39 -8.05 3.29
CA LYS A 107 25.62 -8.81 3.51
C LYS A 107 26.36 -8.33 4.76
N GLU A 108 26.39 -7.03 4.99
CA GLU A 108 27.03 -6.43 6.17
C GLU A 108 26.37 -6.95 7.47
N ILE A 109 25.03 -7.00 7.51
CA ILE A 109 24.30 -7.56 8.65
C ILE A 109 24.65 -9.04 8.84
N TYR A 110 24.70 -9.81 7.76
CA TYR A 110 25.04 -11.24 7.83
C TYR A 110 26.44 -11.48 8.41
N GLU A 111 27.44 -10.75 7.93
CA GLU A 111 28.84 -10.88 8.31
C GLU A 111 29.08 -10.39 9.75
N GLU A 112 28.58 -9.22 10.13
CA GLU A 112 28.75 -8.66 11.48
C GLU A 112 28.11 -9.54 12.56
N THR A 113 27.02 -10.22 12.22
CA THR A 113 26.28 -11.07 13.15
C THR A 113 26.79 -12.50 13.24
N GLY A 114 27.66 -12.95 12.34
CA GLY A 114 28.27 -14.28 12.36
C GLY A 114 27.30 -15.41 12.01
N MET A 115 26.43 -15.19 11.02
CA MET A 115 25.32 -16.10 10.65
C MET A 115 25.74 -17.33 9.84
N GLU A 116 27.04 -17.47 9.52
CA GLU A 116 27.62 -18.54 8.72
C GLU A 116 27.26 -19.95 9.21
N ASN A 117 27.15 -20.11 10.53
CA ASN A 117 26.80 -21.40 11.14
C ASN A 117 25.30 -21.74 11.09
N PHE A 118 24.44 -20.77 10.72
CA PHE A 118 22.99 -20.92 10.75
C PHE A 118 22.36 -20.95 9.37
N LEU A 119 22.88 -20.15 8.43
CA LEU A 119 22.24 -19.90 7.14
C LEU A 119 23.14 -20.35 5.98
N GLN A 120 22.54 -21.05 5.03
CA GLN A 120 23.18 -21.36 3.75
C GLN A 120 22.90 -20.24 2.76
N ILE A 121 23.95 -19.59 2.24
CA ILE A 121 23.83 -18.59 1.18
C ILE A 121 23.60 -19.30 -0.16
N ASN A 122 22.60 -18.85 -0.89
CA ASN A 122 22.25 -19.36 -2.22
C ASN A 122 22.56 -18.36 -3.33
N ASN A 123 22.52 -17.06 -3.06
CA ASN A 123 22.88 -16.01 -4.01
C ASN A 123 23.33 -14.74 -3.27
N ASP A 124 24.22 -13.96 -3.89
CA ASP A 124 24.65 -12.62 -3.48
C ASP A 124 24.47 -11.70 -4.69
N ASN A 125 23.63 -10.68 -4.56
CA ASN A 125 23.36 -9.70 -5.60
C ASN A 125 23.59 -8.29 -5.07
N ASN A 126 24.76 -7.73 -5.38
CA ASN A 126 25.15 -6.35 -5.06
C ASN A 126 24.95 -5.99 -3.57
N GLY A 127 25.41 -6.85 -2.66
CA GLY A 127 25.35 -6.59 -1.21
C GLY A 127 24.07 -7.08 -0.53
N ASN A 128 23.11 -7.64 -1.29
CA ASN A 128 21.95 -8.32 -0.74
C ASN A 128 22.05 -9.83 -0.97
N ILE A 129 21.93 -10.59 0.11
CA ILE A 129 22.01 -12.05 0.09
C ILE A 129 20.63 -12.69 0.10
N PHE A 130 20.53 -13.79 -0.64
CA PHE A 130 19.47 -14.77 -0.51
C PHE A 130 20.02 -15.97 0.26
N ALA A 131 19.42 -16.26 1.41
CA ALA A 131 19.84 -17.36 2.27
C ALA A 131 18.66 -18.25 2.67
N LYS A 132 18.97 -19.47 3.12
CA LYS A 132 17.99 -20.43 3.60
C LYS A 132 18.47 -21.22 4.80
N MET A 133 17.53 -21.81 5.52
CA MET A 133 17.76 -22.70 6.66
C MET A 133 16.68 -23.79 6.69
N GLY A 134 17.06 -25.02 7.03
CA GLY A 134 16.14 -26.17 7.12
C GLY A 134 16.63 -27.38 6.32
N ASN A 135 15.89 -28.49 6.45
CA ASN A 135 16.31 -29.81 5.94
C ASN A 135 15.37 -30.39 4.87
N ALA A 136 14.43 -29.61 4.32
CA ALA A 136 13.48 -30.11 3.33
C ALA A 136 14.12 -30.32 1.94
N LYS A 137 13.57 -31.28 1.17
CA LYS A 137 14.09 -31.67 -0.16
C LYS A 137 13.73 -30.68 -1.27
N GLY A 138 12.67 -29.90 -1.12
CA GLY A 138 12.28 -28.86 -2.08
C GLY A 138 12.94 -27.52 -1.74
N THR A 139 13.44 -26.82 -2.75
CA THR A 139 14.06 -25.51 -2.54
C THR A 139 13.58 -24.51 -3.57
N TYR A 140 13.09 -23.36 -3.11
CA TYR A 140 12.77 -22.24 -3.97
C TYR A 140 14.01 -21.43 -4.35
N THR A 141 13.99 -20.85 -5.56
CA THR A 141 14.94 -19.80 -5.96
C THR A 141 14.44 -18.42 -5.52
N TYR A 142 15.35 -17.45 -5.48
CA TYR A 142 15.01 -16.05 -5.18
C TYR A 142 13.88 -15.52 -6.08
N SER A 143 14.02 -15.68 -7.40
CA SER A 143 13.03 -15.18 -8.37
C SER A 143 11.67 -15.86 -8.21
N GLN A 144 11.63 -17.16 -7.91
CA GLN A 144 10.38 -17.87 -7.64
C GLN A 144 9.64 -17.29 -6.42
N LEU A 145 10.36 -17.02 -5.33
CA LEU A 145 9.77 -16.45 -4.12
C LEU A 145 9.26 -15.02 -4.34
N ILE A 146 10.01 -14.17 -5.05
CA ILE A 146 9.58 -12.81 -5.38
C ILE A 146 8.30 -12.82 -6.23
N MET A 147 8.26 -13.63 -7.30
CA MET A 147 7.10 -13.75 -8.16
C MET A 147 5.87 -14.31 -7.41
N ARG A 148 6.04 -15.34 -6.58
CA ARG A 148 4.94 -15.87 -5.75
C ARG A 148 4.41 -14.82 -4.77
N LYS A 149 5.30 -14.14 -4.04
CA LYS A 149 4.92 -13.08 -3.09
C LYS A 149 4.05 -12.01 -3.74
N GLU A 150 4.49 -11.52 -4.91
CA GLU A 150 3.75 -10.51 -5.67
C GLU A 150 2.40 -11.04 -6.16
N LYS A 151 2.38 -12.27 -6.71
CA LYS A 151 1.15 -12.92 -7.16
C LYS A 151 0.13 -13.06 -6.03
N VAL A 152 0.55 -13.59 -4.87
CA VAL A 152 -0.33 -13.80 -3.71
C VAL A 152 -0.90 -12.47 -3.20
N PHE A 153 -0.08 -11.41 -3.16
CA PHE A 153 -0.58 -10.08 -2.80
C PHE A 153 -1.65 -9.59 -3.79
N LYS A 154 -1.37 -9.65 -5.09
CA LYS A 154 -2.29 -9.21 -6.15
C LYS A 154 -3.62 -9.96 -6.11
N GLU A 155 -3.58 -11.30 -6.01
CA GLU A 155 -4.78 -12.14 -5.92
C GLU A 155 -5.61 -11.85 -4.68
N ARG A 156 -4.97 -11.65 -3.52
CA ARG A 156 -5.67 -11.29 -2.28
C ARG A 156 -6.28 -9.88 -2.35
N LEU A 157 -5.54 -8.91 -2.90
CA LEU A 157 -6.05 -7.55 -3.10
C LEU A 157 -7.28 -7.55 -4.02
N GLU A 158 -7.19 -8.26 -5.15
CA GLU A 158 -8.29 -8.42 -6.11
C GLU A 158 -9.51 -9.06 -5.45
N LYS A 159 -9.32 -10.14 -4.68
CA LYS A 159 -10.39 -10.79 -3.93
C LYS A 159 -11.05 -9.84 -2.92
N MET A 160 -10.27 -9.08 -2.17
CA MET A 160 -10.80 -8.08 -1.23
C MET A 160 -11.63 -7.01 -1.94
N ILE A 161 -11.19 -6.56 -3.12
CA ILE A 161 -11.93 -5.61 -3.96
C ILE A 161 -13.24 -6.22 -4.44
N LEU A 162 -13.22 -7.44 -4.97
CA LEU A 162 -14.42 -8.18 -5.41
C LEU A 162 -15.44 -8.34 -4.28
N GLU A 163 -15.01 -8.82 -3.10
CA GLU A 163 -15.88 -9.02 -1.94
C GLU A 163 -16.45 -7.70 -1.38
N SER A 164 -15.78 -6.59 -1.67
CA SER A 164 -16.20 -5.25 -1.27
C SER A 164 -16.90 -4.49 -2.39
N THR A 165 -17.23 -5.15 -3.50
CA THR A 165 -17.93 -4.55 -4.63
C THR A 165 -19.38 -4.99 -4.63
N ASP A 166 -20.29 -4.02 -4.65
CA ASP A 166 -21.74 -4.24 -4.67
C ASP A 166 -22.27 -4.13 -6.10
N GLU A 167 -23.10 -5.08 -6.53
CA GLU A 167 -23.88 -4.94 -7.77
C GLU A 167 -24.91 -3.81 -7.61
N CYS A 168 -24.96 -2.92 -8.60
CA CYS A 168 -25.94 -1.86 -8.67
C CYS A 168 -27.10 -2.30 -9.57
N THR A 169 -28.32 -2.23 -9.05
CA THR A 169 -29.52 -2.42 -9.89
C THR A 169 -29.81 -1.14 -10.70
N GLU A 170 -30.38 -1.29 -11.91
CA GLU A 170 -30.60 -0.18 -12.87
C GLU A 170 -31.43 0.98 -12.31
N THR A 171 -32.26 0.73 -11.31
CA THR A 171 -33.11 1.75 -10.67
C THR A 171 -32.46 2.44 -9.47
N GLN A 172 -31.33 1.95 -8.96
CA GLN A 172 -30.86 2.35 -7.62
C GLN A 172 -29.69 3.34 -7.61
N HIS A 173 -28.87 3.48 -8.65
CA HIS A 173 -27.65 4.32 -8.52
C HIS A 173 -27.33 5.11 -9.79
N GLN A 174 -28.01 6.25 -9.95
CA GLN A 174 -27.37 7.41 -10.58
C GLN A 174 -26.16 7.78 -9.72
N HIS A 175 -24.98 7.84 -10.30
CA HIS A 175 -23.78 8.23 -9.59
C HIS A 175 -23.94 9.67 -9.08
N THR A 176 -23.73 9.88 -7.77
CA THR A 176 -23.98 11.18 -7.13
C THR A 176 -23.00 12.25 -7.60
N SER A 177 -21.82 11.85 -8.10
CA SER A 177 -20.77 12.78 -8.51
C SER A 177 -20.66 13.05 -10.01
N VAL A 178 -21.39 12.32 -10.86
CA VAL A 178 -21.37 12.47 -12.33
C VAL A 178 -22.67 11.85 -12.87
N PRO A 179 -23.37 12.42 -13.87
CA PRO A 179 -24.62 11.86 -14.38
C PRO A 179 -24.38 10.60 -15.23
N VAL A 180 -23.97 9.52 -14.57
CA VAL A 180 -23.72 8.20 -15.15
C VAL A 180 -24.31 7.12 -14.25
N TYR A 181 -24.59 5.96 -14.83
CA TYR A 181 -25.00 4.77 -14.11
C TYR A 181 -23.81 3.82 -14.01
N LEU A 182 -23.61 3.25 -12.84
CA LEU A 182 -22.58 2.25 -12.61
C LEU A 182 -23.23 0.87 -12.49
N SER A 183 -22.61 -0.18 -13.05
CA SER A 183 -23.06 -1.56 -12.76
C SER A 183 -22.60 -2.05 -11.39
N HIS A 184 -21.54 -1.46 -10.85
CA HIS A 184 -20.94 -1.88 -9.60
C HIS A 184 -20.43 -0.69 -8.78
N TYR A 185 -20.51 -0.80 -7.46
CA TYR A 185 -19.99 0.18 -6.52
C TYR A 185 -18.92 -0.46 -5.63
N ILE A 186 -17.70 0.05 -5.70
CA ILE A 186 -16.58 -0.43 -4.87
C ILE A 186 -16.66 0.27 -3.51
N ASN A 187 -16.92 -0.50 -2.46
CA ASN A 187 -17.22 0.02 -1.12
C ASN A 187 -16.01 -0.11 -0.18
N LEU A 188 -15.24 0.97 -0.02
CA LEU A 188 -14.09 0.98 0.90
C LEU A 188 -14.49 0.64 2.34
N LYS A 189 -15.70 1.01 2.80
CA LYS A 189 -16.12 0.74 4.18
C LYS A 189 -16.14 -0.75 4.49
N LYS A 190 -16.57 -1.59 3.53
CA LYS A 190 -16.50 -3.06 3.65
C LYS A 190 -15.07 -3.57 3.82
N MET A 191 -14.12 -2.99 3.08
CA MET A 191 -12.69 -3.33 3.22
C MET A 191 -12.15 -2.95 4.62
N VAL A 192 -12.60 -1.82 5.17
CA VAL A 192 -12.20 -1.33 6.50
C VAL A 192 -12.83 -2.16 7.62
N GLU A 193 -14.13 -2.46 7.53
CA GLU A 193 -14.88 -3.24 8.53
C GLU A 193 -14.36 -4.66 8.68
N ALA A 194 -13.83 -5.25 7.60
CA ALA A 194 -13.11 -6.52 7.65
C ALA A 194 -11.83 -6.45 8.52
N LYS A 195 -11.47 -5.28 9.07
CA LYS A 195 -10.23 -4.98 9.82
C LYS A 195 -9.01 -5.62 9.14
N SER A 196 -9.01 -5.61 7.80
CA SER A 196 -8.08 -6.45 7.07
C SER A 196 -6.68 -5.87 7.18
N ARG A 197 -5.77 -6.66 7.77
CA ARG A 197 -4.33 -6.37 7.74
C ARG A 197 -3.85 -6.15 6.30
N LEU A 198 -4.52 -6.80 5.35
CA LEU A 198 -4.30 -6.66 3.92
C LEU A 198 -4.53 -5.23 3.40
N LEU A 199 -5.56 -4.50 3.86
CA LEU A 199 -5.78 -3.11 3.44
C LEU A 199 -4.65 -2.18 3.92
N ARG A 200 -4.15 -2.39 5.15
CA ARG A 200 -2.98 -1.65 5.66
C ARG A 200 -1.72 -1.98 4.86
N LEU A 201 -1.51 -3.26 4.58
CA LEU A 201 -0.40 -3.70 3.73
C LEU A 201 -0.51 -3.13 2.31
N ALA A 202 -1.71 -3.04 1.76
CA ALA A 202 -1.96 -2.41 0.47
C ALA A 202 -1.58 -0.92 0.51
N ILE A 203 -2.01 -0.16 1.52
CA ILE A 203 -1.63 1.26 1.67
C ILE A 203 -0.10 1.41 1.85
N TYR A 204 0.56 0.48 2.55
CA TYR A 204 2.02 0.44 2.61
C TYR A 204 2.65 0.24 1.22
N TYR A 205 2.15 -0.70 0.41
CA TYR A 205 2.65 -0.87 -0.96
C TYR A 205 2.33 0.33 -1.84
N LEU A 206 1.23 1.03 -1.60
CA LEU A 206 0.90 2.28 -2.29
C LEU A 206 1.94 3.37 -1.96
N ALA A 207 2.35 3.48 -0.69
CA ALA A 207 3.41 4.37 -0.28
C ALA A 207 4.76 4.03 -0.96
N LEU A 208 5.11 2.74 -1.07
CA LEU A 208 6.31 2.33 -1.82
C LEU A 208 6.22 2.73 -3.29
N SER A 209 5.09 2.48 -3.96
CA SER A 209 4.88 2.90 -5.35
C SER A 209 5.02 4.41 -5.54
N MET A 210 4.61 5.22 -4.55
CA MET A 210 4.80 6.67 -4.57
C MET A 210 6.28 7.08 -4.54
N ILE A 211 7.11 6.34 -3.81
CA ILE A 211 8.56 6.55 -3.78
C ILE A 211 9.18 6.12 -5.10
N ASP A 212 8.82 4.94 -5.61
CA ASP A 212 9.37 4.40 -6.86
C ASP A 212 9.05 5.28 -8.06
N ALA A 213 7.87 5.93 -8.06
CA ALA A 213 7.47 6.89 -9.08
C ALA A 213 8.12 8.28 -8.93
N GLY A 214 8.88 8.54 -7.86
CA GLY A 214 9.50 9.83 -7.58
C GLY A 214 8.55 10.94 -7.15
N ILE A 215 7.29 10.60 -6.84
CA ILE A 215 6.31 11.57 -6.28
C ILE A 215 6.65 11.90 -4.83
N MET A 216 7.18 10.90 -4.12
CA MET A 216 7.60 10.97 -2.73
C MET A 216 9.07 10.63 -2.60
N SER A 217 9.78 11.27 -1.68
CA SER A 217 11.14 10.87 -1.31
C SER A 217 11.13 9.84 -0.19
N ASN A 218 12.14 8.96 -0.17
CA ASN A 218 12.46 8.09 0.97
C ASN A 218 13.27 8.85 2.06
N ASN A 219 13.43 10.17 1.93
CA ASN A 219 13.94 11.05 2.98
C ASN A 219 12.81 12.00 3.42
N PRO A 220 12.42 11.99 4.71
CA PRO A 220 11.29 12.78 5.20
C PRO A 220 11.46 14.28 5.01
N LEU A 221 12.70 14.78 4.95
CA LEU A 221 12.97 16.20 4.79
C LEU A 221 12.60 16.73 3.41
N ASP A 222 12.76 15.92 2.37
CA ASP A 222 12.43 16.32 1.00
C ASP A 222 10.91 16.44 0.80
N ASN A 223 10.14 15.80 1.69
CA ASN A 223 8.68 15.79 1.67
C ASN A 223 8.06 16.93 2.48
N SER A 224 8.86 17.83 3.08
CA SER A 224 8.37 18.84 4.03
C SER A 224 7.41 19.87 3.43
N ASN A 225 7.46 20.09 2.11
CA ASN A 225 6.55 20.98 1.39
C ASN A 225 5.33 20.26 0.79
N ILE A 226 5.10 19.00 1.15
CA ILE A 226 3.99 18.19 0.61
C ILE A 226 2.82 18.17 1.60
N SER A 227 1.60 18.09 1.08
CA SER A 227 0.39 17.76 1.84
C SER A 227 -0.48 16.77 1.07
N PHE A 228 -1.14 15.86 1.79
CA PHE A 228 -2.20 15.05 1.19
C PHE A 228 -3.51 15.81 1.22
N PHE A 229 -4.14 15.93 0.06
CA PHE A 229 -5.47 16.50 -0.09
C PHE A 229 -6.48 15.38 -0.33
N PHE A 230 -7.57 15.34 0.41
CA PHE A 230 -8.65 14.40 0.15
C PHE A 230 -10.00 15.11 0.20
N HIS A 231 -10.93 14.58 -0.61
CA HIS A 231 -12.24 15.19 -0.83
C HIS A 231 -13.42 14.24 -0.56
N THR A 232 -13.15 13.05 -0.05
CA THR A 232 -14.15 12.11 0.44
C THR A 232 -13.68 11.52 1.77
N ILE A 233 -14.61 11.12 2.63
CA ILE A 233 -14.29 10.41 3.89
C ILE A 233 -13.54 9.10 3.60
N ASN A 234 -13.89 8.40 2.52
CA ASN A 234 -13.21 7.18 2.11
C ASN A 234 -11.75 7.47 1.72
N GLY A 235 -11.49 8.49 0.90
CA GLY A 235 -10.14 8.95 0.58
C GLY A 235 -9.37 9.41 1.83
N GLY A 236 -10.08 10.00 2.80
CA GLY A 236 -9.54 10.38 4.10
C GLY A 236 -8.94 9.21 4.88
N TYR A 237 -9.55 8.01 4.85
CA TYR A 237 -9.01 6.82 5.50
C TYR A 237 -7.65 6.38 4.93
N ILE A 238 -7.47 6.50 3.61
CA ILE A 238 -6.22 6.20 2.94
C ILE A 238 -5.19 7.31 3.23
N ALA A 239 -5.63 8.57 3.10
CA ALA A 239 -4.79 9.74 3.31
C ALA A 239 -4.20 9.79 4.72
N THR A 240 -4.98 9.46 5.76
CA THR A 240 -4.49 9.44 7.15
C THR A 240 -3.41 8.40 7.35
N GLN A 241 -3.57 7.20 6.80
CA GLN A 241 -2.54 6.17 6.90
C GLN A 241 -1.29 6.52 6.12
N LEU A 242 -1.42 7.09 4.91
CA LEU A 242 -0.27 7.61 4.17
C LEU A 242 0.42 8.75 4.93
N ALA A 243 -0.34 9.67 5.51
CA ALA A 243 0.18 10.75 6.34
C ALA A 243 0.97 10.23 7.54
N GLU A 244 0.53 9.13 8.16
CA GLU A 244 1.26 8.47 9.25
C GLU A 244 2.56 7.81 8.75
N LEU A 245 2.55 7.14 7.58
CA LEU A 245 3.77 6.54 6.99
C LEU A 245 4.82 7.58 6.61
N PHE A 246 4.39 8.71 6.05
CA PHE A 246 5.27 9.74 5.52
C PHE A 246 5.51 10.93 6.45
N HIS A 247 4.74 11.03 7.55
CA HIS A 247 4.70 12.17 8.47
C HIS A 247 4.32 13.51 7.80
N ILE A 248 3.22 13.49 7.03
CA ILE A 248 2.77 14.60 6.18
C ILE A 248 1.44 15.19 6.65
N ASP A 249 1.28 16.50 6.46
CA ASP A 249 0.05 17.21 6.80
C ASP A 249 -1.11 16.85 5.86
N LEU A 250 -2.31 16.86 6.43
CA LEU A 250 -3.56 16.58 5.73
C LEU A 250 -4.34 17.86 5.45
N VAL A 251 -4.97 17.92 4.28
CA VAL A 251 -5.97 18.93 3.93
C VAL A 251 -7.25 18.23 3.47
N TYR A 252 -8.36 18.62 4.07
CA TYR A 252 -9.68 18.08 3.77
C TYR A 252 -10.61 19.16 3.23
N LEU A 253 -11.26 18.83 2.11
CA LEU A 253 -12.36 19.62 1.58
C LEU A 253 -13.43 18.68 1.02
N ASP A 254 -14.52 18.54 1.76
CA ASP A 254 -15.65 17.71 1.35
C ASP A 254 -16.51 18.37 0.26
N HIS A 255 -17.44 17.59 -0.30
CA HIS A 255 -18.53 18.05 -1.16
C HIS A 255 -18.04 18.66 -2.48
N LEU A 256 -16.98 18.09 -3.05
CA LEU A 256 -16.53 18.40 -4.41
C LEU A 256 -17.32 17.63 -5.47
N GLY A 257 -18.61 17.35 -5.25
CA GLY A 257 -19.53 16.77 -6.24
C GLY A 257 -20.05 17.84 -7.21
N PRO A 258 -20.74 17.47 -8.31
CA PRO A 258 -21.45 18.42 -9.18
C PRO A 258 -22.82 18.80 -8.60
N ILE A 259 -23.36 18.00 -7.68
CA ILE A 259 -24.67 18.23 -7.02
C ILE A 259 -24.48 19.02 -5.72
N GLU A 260 -23.36 18.79 -5.02
CA GLU A 260 -23.09 19.36 -3.70
C GLU A 260 -22.31 20.68 -3.79
N SER A 261 -22.50 21.55 -2.79
CA SER A 261 -21.80 22.84 -2.70
C SER A 261 -20.77 22.83 -1.57
N VAL A 262 -19.65 23.53 -1.73
CA VAL A 262 -18.63 23.64 -0.68
C VAL A 262 -19.20 24.44 0.50
N HIS A 263 -19.48 23.76 1.61
CA HIS A 263 -20.09 24.37 2.81
C HIS A 263 -19.10 25.00 3.80
N ARG A 264 -17.79 24.89 3.54
CA ARG A 264 -16.75 25.36 4.47
C ARG A 264 -16.36 26.81 4.22
N LYS A 265 -16.72 27.71 5.15
CA LYS A 265 -16.24 29.10 5.15
C LYS A 265 -14.71 29.14 5.30
N HIS A 266 -14.06 29.99 4.52
CA HIS A 266 -12.62 30.21 4.54
C HIS A 266 -11.75 28.98 4.23
N PHE A 267 -12.24 28.05 3.41
CA PHE A 267 -11.48 26.85 3.05
C PHE A 267 -10.17 27.19 2.34
N GLU A 268 -10.11 28.32 1.63
CA GLU A 268 -8.94 28.80 0.90
C GLU A 268 -7.73 28.95 1.82
N LYS A 269 -7.94 29.23 3.12
CA LYS A 269 -6.85 29.36 4.11
C LYS A 269 -6.21 28.02 4.48
N SER A 270 -6.88 26.90 4.18
CA SER A 270 -6.35 25.56 4.42
C SER A 270 -5.40 25.11 3.32
N ILE A 271 -5.45 25.77 2.15
CA ILE A 271 -4.54 25.53 1.04
C ILE A 271 -3.51 26.66 1.05
N ARG A 272 -2.23 26.29 1.07
CA ARG A 272 -1.12 27.24 1.16
C ARG A 272 -0.54 27.47 -0.22
N ASP A 273 -0.31 28.73 -0.52
CA ASP A 273 0.39 29.14 -1.74
C ASP A 273 1.80 28.50 -1.79
N ASN A 274 2.24 28.12 -2.99
CA ASN A 274 3.51 27.44 -3.28
C ASN A 274 3.76 26.10 -2.55
N ARG A 275 2.71 25.48 -1.97
CA ARG A 275 2.80 24.14 -1.40
C ARG A 275 2.45 23.06 -2.44
N ASN A 276 3.10 21.91 -2.32
CA ASN A 276 2.85 20.76 -3.16
C ASN A 276 1.76 19.87 -2.57
N TYR A 277 0.87 19.38 -3.42
CA TYR A 277 -0.29 18.58 -3.03
C TYR A 277 -0.35 17.28 -3.81
N ILE A 278 -0.76 16.23 -3.11
CA ILE A 278 -1.09 14.94 -3.69
C ILE A 278 -2.56 14.67 -3.36
N ILE A 279 -3.38 14.47 -4.40
CA ILE A 279 -4.81 14.20 -4.22
C ILE A 279 -4.97 12.70 -3.92
N VAL A 280 -5.63 12.37 -2.81
CA VAL A 280 -5.87 10.99 -2.37
C VAL A 280 -7.36 10.68 -2.42
N SER A 281 -7.69 9.61 -3.15
CA SER A 281 -9.05 9.10 -3.31
C SER A 281 -9.07 7.59 -3.06
N ASP A 282 -10.24 7.04 -2.75
CA ASP A 282 -10.44 5.59 -2.70
C ASP A 282 -10.52 4.99 -4.10
N VAL A 283 -11.41 5.53 -4.93
CA VAL A 283 -11.61 5.12 -6.31
C VAL A 283 -11.58 6.36 -7.21
N ILE A 284 -10.83 6.29 -8.31
CA ILE A 284 -10.89 7.30 -9.36
C ILE A 284 -11.61 6.68 -10.56
N CYS A 285 -12.83 7.14 -10.82
CA CYS A 285 -13.65 6.66 -11.93
C CYS A 285 -13.48 7.54 -13.19
N LEU A 286 -14.29 8.59 -13.35
CA LEU A 286 -14.16 9.56 -14.44
C LEU A 286 -13.19 10.70 -14.13
N GLY A 287 -12.73 10.80 -12.87
CA GLY A 287 -11.79 11.85 -12.42
C GLY A 287 -12.41 13.24 -12.24
N GLY A 288 -13.74 13.40 -12.31
CA GLY A 288 -14.39 14.70 -12.17
C GLY A 288 -14.16 15.37 -10.82
N GLU A 289 -14.22 14.62 -9.72
CA GLU A 289 -13.95 15.12 -8.37
C GLU A 289 -12.48 15.50 -8.19
N VAL A 290 -11.57 14.66 -8.69
CA VAL A 290 -10.13 14.91 -8.69
C VAL A 290 -9.79 16.16 -9.52
N GLY A 291 -10.43 16.33 -10.67
CA GLY A 291 -10.31 17.52 -11.51
C GLY A 291 -10.76 18.79 -10.79
N ARG A 292 -11.89 18.74 -10.06
CA ARG A 292 -12.34 19.87 -9.24
C ARG A 292 -11.39 20.16 -8.07
N ALA A 293 -10.88 19.13 -7.40
CA ALA A 293 -9.87 19.28 -6.35
C ALA A 293 -8.60 19.96 -6.89
N ARG A 294 -8.10 19.51 -8.04
CA ARG A 294 -6.97 20.14 -8.75
C ARG A 294 -7.21 21.62 -9.01
N THR A 295 -8.35 21.97 -9.62
CA THR A 295 -8.69 23.37 -9.91
C THR A 295 -8.71 24.22 -8.64
N ILE A 296 -9.28 23.72 -7.55
CA ILE A 296 -9.36 24.45 -6.28
C ILE A 296 -7.97 24.68 -5.68
N ILE A 297 -7.11 23.64 -5.69
CA ILE A 297 -5.75 23.73 -5.15
C ILE A 297 -4.92 24.73 -5.95
N GLU A 298 -4.96 24.63 -7.28
CA GLU A 298 -4.23 25.53 -8.19
C GLU A 298 -4.74 26.97 -8.10
N TYR A 299 -6.07 27.16 -7.97
CA TYR A 299 -6.68 28.47 -7.74
C TYR A 299 -6.17 29.14 -6.45
N CYS A 300 -5.90 28.35 -5.40
CA CYS A 300 -5.33 28.85 -4.15
C CYS A 300 -3.79 28.99 -4.18
N GLY A 301 -3.14 28.79 -5.33
CA GLY A 301 -1.68 28.89 -5.49
C GLY A 301 -0.89 27.61 -5.16
N GLY A 302 -1.56 26.50 -4.88
CA GLY A 302 -0.92 25.20 -4.68
C GLY A 302 -0.51 24.52 -6.00
N LYS A 303 0.36 23.51 -5.93
CA LYS A 303 0.81 22.70 -7.07
C LYS A 303 0.45 21.23 -6.89
N ILE A 304 -0.09 20.59 -7.93
CA ILE A 304 -0.37 19.14 -7.88
C ILE A 304 0.86 18.35 -8.32
N LEU A 305 1.35 17.47 -7.44
CA LEU A 305 2.41 16.52 -7.76
C LEU A 305 1.87 15.22 -8.37
N GLY A 306 0.69 14.77 -7.92
CA GLY A 306 0.11 13.52 -8.38
C GLY A 306 -1.23 13.20 -7.76
N GLU A 307 -1.78 12.06 -8.18
CA GLU A 307 -3.08 11.54 -7.78
C GLU A 307 -2.91 10.10 -7.33
N ILE A 308 -3.45 9.75 -6.17
CA ILE A 308 -3.25 8.45 -5.54
C ILE A 308 -4.61 7.83 -5.26
N CYS A 309 -4.80 6.58 -5.66
CA CYS A 309 -5.99 5.83 -5.31
C CYS A 309 -5.74 4.35 -5.06
N LEU A 310 -6.71 3.68 -4.45
CA LEU A 310 -6.68 2.23 -4.35
C LEU A 310 -7.02 1.60 -5.69
N VAL A 311 -8.11 2.09 -6.31
CA VAL A 311 -8.63 1.59 -7.59
C VAL A 311 -8.73 2.72 -8.62
N ASP A 312 -8.12 2.53 -9.79
CA ASP A 312 -8.25 3.42 -10.95
C ASP A 312 -9.10 2.74 -12.03
N ILE A 313 -10.18 3.40 -12.46
CA ILE A 313 -10.99 2.94 -13.60
C ILE A 313 -10.52 3.68 -14.85
N LYS A 314 -9.80 3.01 -15.74
CA LYS A 314 -9.34 3.58 -17.00
C LYS A 314 -10.50 3.67 -17.99
N THR A 315 -11.07 4.87 -18.08
CA THR A 315 -12.22 5.19 -18.95
C THR A 315 -11.81 5.76 -20.31
N ILE A 316 -10.56 6.21 -20.46
CA ILE A 316 -10.04 6.80 -21.70
C ILE A 316 -8.84 5.97 -22.18
N LYS A 317 -8.94 5.41 -23.40
CA LYS A 317 -7.83 4.69 -24.04
C LYS A 317 -6.69 5.67 -24.33
N ASN A 318 -5.47 5.31 -23.93
CA ASN A 318 -4.23 6.07 -24.18
C ASN A 318 -4.13 7.47 -23.52
N ARG A 319 -4.90 7.75 -22.47
CA ARG A 319 -4.65 8.92 -21.61
C ARG A 319 -4.08 8.44 -20.29
N ASP A 320 -2.76 8.27 -20.24
CA ASP A 320 -2.11 8.16 -18.94
C ASP A 320 -2.12 9.55 -18.31
N VAL A 321 -2.79 9.64 -17.15
CA VAL A 321 -2.70 10.84 -16.32
C VAL A 321 -1.32 10.78 -15.67
N ALA A 322 -0.45 11.69 -16.09
CA ALA A 322 0.89 11.82 -15.52
C ALA A 322 0.79 11.86 -13.98
N ASN A 323 1.63 11.04 -13.32
CA ASN A 323 1.72 10.94 -11.87
C ASN A 323 0.44 10.44 -11.15
N ARG A 324 -0.40 9.66 -11.82
CA ARG A 324 -1.43 8.86 -11.14
C ARG A 324 -0.88 7.50 -10.72
N ILE A 325 -1.06 7.14 -9.45
CA ILE A 325 -0.65 5.84 -8.90
C ILE A 325 -1.85 5.13 -8.30
N SER A 326 -2.04 3.88 -8.69
CA SER A 326 -3.06 2.98 -8.17
C SER A 326 -2.52 1.60 -7.89
N LEU A 327 -3.08 0.87 -6.92
CA LEU A 327 -2.72 -0.53 -6.69
C LEU A 327 -3.50 -1.51 -7.57
N TYR A 328 -4.70 -1.12 -7.99
CA TYR A 328 -5.55 -1.93 -8.85
C TYR A 328 -6.14 -1.07 -9.96
N THR A 329 -6.09 -1.58 -11.19
CA THR A 329 -6.59 -0.86 -12.36
C THR A 329 -7.66 -1.71 -13.04
N VAL A 330 -8.81 -1.10 -13.24
CA VAL A 330 -9.87 -1.64 -14.09
C VAL A 330 -9.75 -1.01 -15.47
N SER A 331 -9.64 -1.85 -16.49
CA SER A 331 -9.53 -1.42 -17.89
C SER A 331 -10.25 -2.42 -18.80
N ASN A 332 -10.36 -2.11 -20.09
CA ASN A 332 -10.93 -3.05 -21.06
C ASN A 332 -10.19 -4.41 -21.11
N GLU A 333 -8.89 -4.43 -20.80
CA GLU A 333 -8.08 -5.65 -20.78
C GLU A 333 -8.14 -6.36 -19.42
N CYS A 334 -8.48 -5.64 -18.36
CA CYS A 334 -8.53 -6.15 -16.99
C CYS A 334 -9.76 -5.62 -16.26
N ASN A 335 -10.91 -6.28 -16.43
CA ASN A 335 -12.17 -5.93 -15.76
C ASN A 335 -12.82 -7.15 -15.10
N LYS A 336 -12.12 -7.73 -14.13
CA LYS A 336 -12.60 -8.92 -13.41
C LYS A 336 -13.80 -8.64 -12.48
N ILE A 337 -14.03 -7.39 -12.13
CA ILE A 337 -15.15 -6.97 -11.26
C ILE A 337 -16.42 -6.61 -12.05
N GLY A 338 -16.43 -6.73 -13.39
CA GLY A 338 -17.61 -6.45 -14.20
C GLY A 338 -18.05 -4.97 -14.20
N TYR A 339 -17.15 -4.04 -13.90
CA TYR A 339 -17.46 -2.62 -13.75
C TYR A 339 -17.76 -2.00 -15.11
N THR A 340 -18.92 -1.36 -15.23
CA THR A 340 -19.33 -0.65 -16.43
C THR A 340 -19.90 0.70 -16.06
N ILE A 341 -19.69 1.68 -16.95
CA ILE A 341 -20.24 3.02 -16.85
C ILE A 341 -21.20 3.18 -18.02
N LYS A 342 -22.45 3.52 -17.73
CA LYS A 342 -23.48 3.81 -18.72
C LYS A 342 -23.95 5.26 -18.58
N THR A 343 -24.52 5.79 -19.65
CA THR A 343 -25.23 7.08 -19.68
C THR A 343 -26.59 6.85 -20.31
N ASP A 344 -27.51 7.80 -20.19
CA ASP A 344 -28.82 7.73 -20.88
C ASP A 344 -28.68 7.58 -22.41
N LEU A 345 -27.54 7.99 -22.98
CA LEU A 345 -27.25 7.86 -24.40
C LEU A 345 -26.77 6.46 -24.80
N CYS A 346 -26.40 5.59 -23.84
CA CYS A 346 -25.85 4.27 -24.15
C CYS A 346 -26.88 3.34 -24.80
N ASP A 347 -28.17 3.48 -24.49
CA ASP A 347 -29.23 2.71 -25.16
C ASP A 347 -29.50 3.24 -26.58
N VAL A 348 -29.40 4.57 -26.76
CA VAL A 348 -29.51 5.24 -28.07
C VAL A 348 -28.37 4.85 -29.02
N CYS A 349 -27.17 4.58 -28.50
CA CYS A 349 -26.02 4.14 -29.31
C CYS A 349 -26.18 2.71 -29.88
N ARG A 350 -27.02 1.86 -29.29
CA ARG A 350 -27.32 0.52 -29.85
C ARG A 350 -28.37 0.57 -30.95
N GLU A 351 -29.30 1.52 -30.88
CA GLU A 351 -30.39 1.65 -31.87
C GLU A 351 -29.99 2.48 -33.10
N GLY A 352 -28.95 3.33 -32.99
CA GLY A 352 -28.42 4.12 -34.13
C GLY A 352 -27.37 3.42 -35.00
N GLY A 353 -27.03 2.17 -34.72
CA GLY A 353 -25.92 1.42 -35.35
C GLY A 353 -26.29 0.52 -36.52
N THR A 354 -27.54 0.55 -36.99
CA THR A 354 -27.96 -0.11 -38.24
C THR A 354 -29.06 0.70 -38.92
N LYS A 355 -28.66 1.73 -39.68
CA LYS A 355 -28.94 1.91 -41.12
C LYS A 355 -28.44 3.27 -41.61
#